data_AF-A0A5D2XPQ4-F1
#
_entry.id   AF-A0A5D2XPQ4-F1
#
_cell.length_a   1.000
_cell.length_b   1.000
_cell.length_c   1.000
_cell.angle_alpha   90.00
_cell.angle_beta   90.00
_cell.angle_gamma   90.00
#
_symmetry.space_group_name_H-M   'P 1'
#
loop_
_entity.id
_entity.type
_entity.pdbx_description
1 polymer ?
#
loop_
_entity_poly.entity_id
_entity_poly.type
_entity_poly.pdbx_seq_one_letter_code
_entity_poly.pdbx_strand_id
1 'polypeptide(L)' 'MSQTVVLKVGMSCEGCVGAVKRVLGKMQGVESYEVDLKEQKVTVKGNVQPDAVLQTVSKTGKKTAFWEG' A
#
# COMPACT_ATOMS: atom_id res chain seq x y z
N MET A 1 17.96 -3.56 -5.95
CA MET A 1 16.99 -3.84 -7.04
C MET A 1 15.65 -3.28 -6.58
N SER A 2 14.94 -2.53 -7.43
CA SER A 2 13.59 -2.09 -7.10
C SER A 2 12.58 -3.18 -7.47
N GLN A 3 11.55 -3.34 -6.67
CA GLN A 3 10.45 -4.28 -6.92
C GLN A 3 9.09 -3.58 -6.81
N THR A 4 8.08 -4.17 -7.43
CA THR A 4 6.70 -3.68 -7.38
C THR A 4 5.88 -4.62 -6.51
N VAL A 5 5.24 -4.07 -5.47
CA VAL A 5 4.34 -4.79 -4.57
C VAL A 5 2.94 -4.23 -4.79
N VAL A 6 1.98 -5.11 -5.06
CA VAL A 6 0.58 -4.72 -5.26
C VAL A 6 -0.26 -5.37 -4.17
N LEU A 7 -1.07 -4.57 -3.50
CA LEU A 7 -1.94 -4.98 -2.40
C LEU A 7 -3.39 -4.65 -2.70
N LYS A 8 -4.29 -5.54 -2.26
CA LYS A 8 -5.72 -5.26 -2.13
C LYS A 8 -5.99 -4.72 -0.73
N VAL A 9 -6.65 -3.57 -0.63
CA VAL A 9 -6.85 -2.84 0.63
C VAL A 9 -8.29 -2.37 0.76
N GLY A 10 -8.97 -2.80 1.82
CA GLY A 10 -10.34 -2.37 2.12
C GLY A 10 -10.41 -0.86 2.39
N MET A 11 -10.84 -0.09 1.39
CA MET A 11 -10.96 1.36 1.44
C MET A 11 -12.37 1.78 1.03
N SER A 12 -13.05 2.59 1.84
CA SER A 12 -14.43 3.03 1.59
C SER A 12 -14.59 4.55 1.49
N CYS A 13 -13.53 5.33 1.76
CA CYS A 13 -13.57 6.78 1.73
C CYS A 13 -12.17 7.38 1.46
N GLU A 14 -12.12 8.68 1.15
CA GLU A 14 -10.85 9.39 0.94
C GLU A 14 -9.98 9.45 2.22
N GLY A 15 -10.59 9.41 3.40
CA GLY A 15 -9.85 9.27 4.66
C GLY A 15 -9.05 7.96 4.73
N CYS A 16 -9.58 6.87 4.15
CA CYS A 16 -8.86 5.61 4.04
C CYS A 16 -7.65 5.74 3.12
N VAL A 17 -7.83 6.40 1.97
CA VAL A 17 -6.75 6.71 1.03
C VAL A 17 -5.65 7.53 1.71
N GLY A 18 -6.04 8.60 2.42
CA GLY A 18 -5.11 9.46 3.15
C GLY A 18 -4.31 8.71 4.22
N ALA A 19 -4.94 7.80 4.96
CA ALA A 19 -4.26 6.96 5.94
C ALA A 19 -3.20 6.04 5.30
N VAL A 20 -3.52 5.43 4.15
CA VAL A 20 -2.58 4.58 3.40
C VAL A 20 -1.41 5.41 2.86
N LYS A 21 -1.68 6.54 2.21
CA LYS A 21 -0.63 7.45 1.71
C LYS A 21 0.28 7.93 2.83
N ARG A 22 -0.27 8.24 4.02
CA ARG A 22 0.50 8.68 5.19
C ARG A 22 1.50 7.65 5.69
N VAL A 23 1.14 6.35 5.71
CA VAL A 23 2.07 5.30 6.16
C VAL A 23 3.12 4.96 5.10
N LEU A 24 2.74 4.94 3.82
CA LEU A 24 3.67 4.69 2.71
C LEU A 24 4.67 5.81 2.52
N GLY A 25 4.25 7.08 2.66
CA GLY A 25 5.14 8.23 2.57
C GLY A 25 6.21 8.32 3.68
N LYS A 26 6.09 7.51 4.74
CA LYS A 26 7.08 7.39 5.81
C LYS A 26 7.92 6.12 5.71
N MET A 27 7.60 5.22 4.77
CA MET A 27 8.27 3.94 4.64
C MET A 27 9.60 4.12 3.88
N GLN A 28 10.70 3.70 4.48
CA GLN A 28 12.01 3.75 3.84
C GLN A 28 12.07 2.79 2.65
N GLY A 29 12.76 3.21 1.59
CA GLY A 29 12.95 2.40 0.38
C GLY A 29 11.80 2.51 -0.63
N VAL A 30 10.70 3.17 -0.30
CA VAL A 30 9.63 3.50 -1.25
C VAL A 30 10.11 4.61 -2.18
N GLU A 31 10.04 4.37 -3.49
CA GLU A 31 10.34 5.33 -4.54
C GLU A 31 9.06 6.00 -5.05
N SER A 32 8.00 5.22 -5.24
CA SER A 32 6.67 5.73 -5.62
C SER A 32 5.56 4.79 -5.15
N TYR A 33 4.35 5.34 -5.07
CA TYR A 33 3.15 4.57 -4.77
C TYR A 33 1.91 5.17 -5.41
N GLU A 34 0.97 4.30 -5.77
CA GLU A 34 -0.35 4.64 -6.30
C GLU A 34 -1.42 4.00 -5.42
N VAL A 35 -2.51 4.73 -5.18
CA VAL A 35 -3.65 4.27 -4.38
C VAL A 35 -4.91 4.51 -5.18
N ASP A 36 -5.54 3.43 -5.62
CA ASP A 36 -6.82 3.44 -6.34
C ASP A 36 -7.95 3.04 -5.38
N LEU A 37 -8.83 4.01 -5.09
CA LEU A 37 -10.00 3.78 -4.23
C LEU A 37 -11.06 2.92 -4.91
N LYS A 38 -11.24 3.03 -6.24
CA LYS A 38 -12.26 2.31 -6.99
C LYS A 38 -11.91 0.83 -7.07
N GLU A 39 -10.65 0.51 -7.36
CA GLU A 39 -10.16 -0.87 -7.41
C GLU A 39 -9.80 -1.44 -6.03
N GLN A 40 -9.80 -0.61 -4.99
CA GLN A 40 -9.27 -0.99 -3.67
C GLN A 40 -7.84 -1.52 -3.74
N LYS A 41 -7.01 -0.84 -4.53
CA LYS A 41 -5.68 -1.31 -4.94
C LYS A 41 -4.59 -0.33 -4.53
N VAL A 42 -3.48 -0.86 -4.06
CA VAL A 42 -2.28 -0.09 -3.71
C VAL A 42 -1.08 -0.69 -4.42
N THR A 43 -0.39 0.11 -5.21
CA THR A 43 0.83 -0.28 -5.91
C THR A 43 1.99 0.47 -5.30
N VAL A 44 3.04 -0.23 -4.87
CA VAL A 44 4.25 0.35 -4.27
C VAL A 44 5.46 -0.09 -5.07
N LYS A 45 6.33 0.85 -5.41
CA LYS A 45 7.59 0.58 -6.11
C LYS A 45 8.77 1.07 -5.28
N GLY A 46 9.83 0.28 -5.24
CA GLY A 46 11.11 0.67 -4.65
C GLY A 46 11.90 -0.50 -4.09
N ASN A 47 12.95 -0.19 -3.34
CA ASN A 47 13.76 -1.18 -2.64
C ASN A 47 13.11 -1.55 -1.29
N VAL A 48 11.96 -2.20 -1.36
CA VAL A 48 11.13 -2.61 -0.21
C VAL A 48 10.97 -4.12 -0.19
N GLN A 49 10.68 -4.70 0.97
CA GLN A 49 10.29 -6.11 1.09
C GLN A 49 8.76 -6.24 1.01
N PRO A 50 8.18 -7.19 0.25
CA PRO A 50 6.73 -7.34 0.11
C PRO A 50 5.98 -7.40 1.44
N ASP A 51 6.46 -8.22 2.38
CA ASP A 51 5.85 -8.34 3.71
C ASP A 51 5.95 -7.04 4.52
N ALA A 52 7.04 -6.28 4.37
CA ALA A 52 7.16 -4.99 5.04
C ALA A 52 6.13 -3.98 4.52
N VAL A 53 5.81 -4.02 3.22
CA VAL A 53 4.75 -3.18 2.64
C VAL A 53 3.38 -3.61 3.17
N LEU A 54 3.10 -4.92 3.16
CA LEU A 54 1.86 -5.49 3.69
C LEU A 54 1.62 -5.07 5.14
N GLN A 55 2.63 -5.25 6.00
CA GLN A 55 2.59 -4.89 7.42
C GLN A 55 2.41 -3.38 7.61
N THR A 56 3.11 -2.56 6.82
CA THR A 56 3.01 -1.09 6.90
C THR A 56 1.61 -0.59 6.57
N VAL A 57 0.98 -1.12 5.51
CA VAL A 57 -0.39 -0.74 5.13
C VAL A 57 -1.42 -1.27 6.15
N SER A 58 -1.20 -2.48 6.68
CA SER A 58 -2.07 -3.09 7.69
C SER A 58 -2.16 -2.29 8.99
N LYS A 59 -1.12 -1.51 9.36
CA LYS A 59 -1.14 -0.58 10.52
C LYS A 59 -2.24 0.47 10.44
N THR A 60 -2.85 0.69 9.27
CA THR A 60 -3.98 1.61 9.11
C THR A 60 -5.33 1.02 9.52
N GLY A 61 -5.35 -0.21 10.06
CA GLY A 61 -6.55 -0.93 10.52
C GLY A 61 -7.41 -1.51 9.39
N LYS A 62 -6.88 -1.57 8.17
CA LYS A 62 -7.62 -2.01 6.97
C LYS A 62 -7.29 -3.46 6.64
N LYS A 63 -8.30 -4.20 6.16
CA LYS A 63 -8.10 -5.52 5.56
C LYS A 63 -7.15 -5.36 4.37
N THR A 64 -6.01 -6.05 4.42
CA THR A 64 -4.92 -5.91 3.46
C THR A 64 -4.46 -7.30 3.07
N ALA A 65 -4.31 -7.56 1.77
CA ALA A 65 -3.78 -8.81 1.22
C ALA A 65 -2.91 -8.50 -0.01
N PHE A 66 -2.05 -9.43 -0.40
CA PHE A 66 -1.40 -9.33 -1.70
C PHE A 66 -2.45 -9.36 -2.82
N TRP A 67 -2.20 -8.61 -3.88
CA TRP A 67 -3.06 -8.60 -5.05
C TRP A 67 -2.81 -9.87 -5.85
N GLU A 68 -3.73 -10.81 -5.76
CA GLU A 68 -3.87 -11.90 -6.72
C GLU A 68 -4.83 -11.39 -7.80
N GLY A 69 -4.37 -11.42 -9.05
CA GLY A 69 -5.02 -10.78 -10.21
C GLY A 69 -6.52 -10.98 -10.31
#